data_AF-A0AAJ3R9S0-F1
#
_entry.id   AF-A0AAJ3R9S0-F1
#
_cell.length_a   1.000
_cell.length_b   1.000
_cell.length_c   1.000
_cell.angle_alpha   90.00
_cell.angle_beta   90.00
_cell.angle_gamma   90.00
#
_symmetry.space_group_name_H-M   'P 1'
#
loop_
_entity.id
_entity.type
_entity.pdbx_description
1 polymer ?
#
loop_
_entity_poly.entity_id
_entity_poly.type
_entity_poly.pdbx_seq_one_letter_code
_entity_poly.pdbx_strand_id
1 'polypeptide(L)'
;MNKSIQNAQDTLQRFQSSFDRSGEGVKQTGKPNYKDYVKAEKGQRPPNFTPKGAKRSGAFNEAKRASGIPVNEQPTKVTPAVDKRGNPIPGRDYHFKDGKIIREHSGGHTYPDDPSQNRGSHFNDVHGNHYDY
;
A
#
# COMPACT_ATOMS: atom_id res chain seq x y z
N MET A 1 25.64 37.38 -22.16
CA MET A 1 25.29 37.47 -20.72
C MET A 1 23.81 37.10 -20.54
N ASN A 2 23.62 35.93 -19.93
CA ASN A 2 22.51 35.46 -19.07
C ASN A 2 21.05 35.53 -19.55
N LYS A 3 20.66 34.62 -20.45
CA LYS A 3 19.27 34.13 -20.61
C LYS A 3 18.95 32.89 -19.75
N SER A 4 19.63 32.70 -18.61
CA SER A 4 19.55 31.45 -17.84
C SER A 4 18.89 31.56 -16.46
N ILE A 5 18.42 32.73 -16.03
CA ILE A 5 17.98 32.93 -14.63
C ILE A 5 16.47 33.17 -14.48
N GLN A 6 15.73 33.49 -15.55
CA GLN A 6 14.28 33.74 -15.44
C GLN A 6 13.42 32.47 -15.38
N ASN A 7 13.88 31.32 -15.90
CA ASN A 7 13.09 30.09 -15.89
C ASN A 7 13.11 29.32 -14.55
N ALA A 8 14.05 29.62 -13.66
CA ALA A 8 14.18 28.91 -12.38
C ALA A 8 13.27 29.47 -11.28
N GLN A 9 12.82 30.72 -11.41
CA GLN A 9 11.98 31.36 -10.39
C GLN A 9 10.48 31.09 -10.60
N ASP A 10 10.04 30.93 -11.85
CA ASP A 10 8.64 30.54 -12.15
C ASP A 10 8.30 29.09 -11.76
N THR A 11 9.30 28.19 -11.71
CA THR A 11 9.09 26.81 -11.28
C THR A 11 9.01 26.68 -9.76
N LEU A 12 9.71 27.53 -9.02
CA LEU A 12 9.71 27.52 -7.55
C LEU A 12 8.43 28.15 -6.97
N GLN A 13 7.84 29.13 -7.66
CA GLN A 13 6.61 29.77 -7.20
C GLN A 13 5.37 28.88 -7.41
N ARG A 14 5.44 27.88 -8.30
CA ARG A 14 4.37 26.88 -8.53
C ARG A 14 4.43 25.68 -7.57
N PHE A 15 5.55 25.50 -6.86
CA PHE A 15 5.74 24.42 -5.88
C PHE A 15 5.39 24.83 -4.44
N GLN A 16 5.39 26.13 -4.14
CA GLN A 16 5.11 26.63 -2.78
C GLN A 16 3.64 26.96 -2.53
N SER A 17 2.80 27.06 -3.57
CA SER A 17 1.38 27.41 -3.41
C SER A 17 0.44 26.20 -3.18
N SER A 18 0.96 24.99 -3.01
CA SER A 18 0.13 23.78 -2.77
C SER A 18 0.18 23.25 -1.34
N PHE A 19 0.85 23.94 -0.40
CA PHE A 19 0.95 23.51 1.00
C PHE A 19 -0.04 24.17 1.97
N ASP A 20 -1.01 24.93 1.47
CA ASP A 20 -2.12 25.45 2.28
C ASP A 20 -3.46 24.89 1.81
N ARG A 21 -3.75 23.64 2.16
CA ARG A 21 -5.12 23.23 2.51
C ARG A 21 -5.18 21.86 3.17
N SER A 22 -5.54 21.92 4.43
CA SER A 22 -6.18 20.86 5.20
C SER A 22 -7.12 19.99 4.36
N GLY A 23 -6.87 18.67 4.36
CA GLY A 23 -7.88 17.65 4.16
C GLY A 23 -8.48 17.53 2.76
N GLU A 24 -7.73 17.06 1.77
CA GLU A 24 -8.31 16.46 0.57
C GLU A 24 -7.49 15.23 0.12
N GLY A 25 -8.21 14.13 -0.15
CA GLY A 25 -7.63 12.84 -0.50
C GLY A 25 -6.75 12.92 -1.74
N VAL A 26 -5.56 12.32 -1.64
CA VAL A 26 -4.64 12.11 -2.76
C VAL A 26 -5.39 11.36 -3.87
N LYS A 27 -5.72 12.07 -4.95
CA LYS A 27 -6.25 11.47 -6.18
C LYS A 27 -5.13 10.62 -6.79
N GLN A 28 -5.16 9.30 -6.57
CA GLN A 28 -4.34 8.35 -7.32
C GLN A 28 -4.79 8.34 -8.79
N THR A 29 -4.20 9.19 -9.62
CA THR A 29 -4.47 9.25 -11.08
C THR A 29 -3.44 8.50 -11.93
N GLY A 30 -2.63 7.64 -11.34
CA GLY A 30 -1.74 6.72 -12.05
C GLY A 30 -1.79 5.35 -11.39
N LYS A 31 -1.71 4.27 -12.18
CA LYS A 31 -1.49 2.92 -11.62
C LYS A 31 -0.25 2.99 -10.73
N PRO A 32 -0.31 2.60 -9.44
CA PRO A 32 0.84 2.72 -8.55
C PRO A 32 2.00 1.90 -9.12
N ASN A 33 3.19 2.51 -9.17
CA ASN A 33 4.41 1.75 -9.44
C ASN A 33 4.67 0.85 -8.23
N TYR A 34 4.28 -0.42 -8.34
CA TYR A 34 4.33 -1.40 -7.27
C TYR A 34 5.76 -1.67 -6.74
N LYS A 35 6.80 -1.31 -7.52
CA LYS A 35 8.21 -1.39 -7.12
C LYS A 35 8.60 -0.30 -6.12
N ASP A 36 7.92 0.84 -6.15
CA ASP A 36 8.18 1.94 -5.22
C ASP A 36 7.29 1.72 -3.99
N TYR A 37 7.61 0.70 -3.18
CA TYR A 37 7.03 0.58 -1.85
C TYR A 37 7.21 1.91 -1.13
N VAL A 38 6.12 2.69 -1.02
CA VAL A 38 6.15 3.95 -0.31
C VAL A 38 6.10 3.61 1.16
N LYS A 39 7.28 3.44 1.77
CA LYS A 39 7.38 3.50 3.23
C LYS A 39 6.74 4.81 3.65
N ALA A 40 5.70 4.71 4.46
CA ALA A 40 5.20 5.90 5.13
C ALA A 40 6.33 6.56 5.91
N GLU A 41 6.28 7.88 5.98
CA GLU A 41 7.18 8.65 6.83
C GLU A 41 7.04 8.18 8.29
N LYS A 42 8.08 8.40 9.09
CA LYS A 42 8.12 7.93 10.48
C LYS A 42 6.90 8.44 11.26
N GLY A 43 6.08 7.51 11.76
CA GLY A 43 4.85 7.83 12.50
C GLY A 43 3.59 7.97 11.64
N GLN A 44 3.68 7.88 10.32
CA GLN A 44 2.51 7.81 9.45
C GLN A 44 2.11 6.37 9.14
N ARG A 45 0.79 6.13 9.06
CA ARG A 45 0.26 4.83 8.65
C ARG A 45 0.55 4.59 7.16
N PRO A 46 1.03 3.40 6.75
CA PRO A 46 1.27 3.08 5.33
C PRO A 46 0.04 3.34 4.45
N PRO A 47 0.21 3.85 3.21
CA PRO A 47 -0.90 4.13 2.31
C PRO A 47 -1.73 2.88 1.99
N ASN A 48 -2.98 3.11 1.56
CA ASN A 48 -3.86 2.07 1.04
C ASN A 48 -3.80 2.06 -0.49
N PHE A 49 -3.52 0.90 -1.07
CA PHE A 49 -3.45 0.69 -2.52
C PHE A 49 -4.67 -0.06 -3.07
N THR A 50 -5.70 -0.32 -2.26
CA THR A 50 -6.97 -0.88 -2.75
C THR A 50 -7.63 0.08 -3.74
N PRO A 51 -8.04 -0.39 -4.92
CA PRO A 51 -8.79 0.42 -5.87
C PRO A 51 -10.06 1.01 -5.24
N LYS A 52 -10.37 2.27 -5.54
CA LYS A 52 -11.55 2.95 -4.97
C LYS A 52 -12.83 2.13 -5.18
N GLY A 53 -13.55 1.85 -4.10
CA GLY A 53 -14.80 1.08 -4.13
C GLY A 53 -14.63 -0.44 -4.24
N ALA A 54 -13.39 -0.93 -4.32
CA ALA A 54 -13.13 -2.37 -4.28
C ALA A 54 -13.42 -2.93 -2.89
N LYS A 55 -13.99 -4.13 -2.88
CA LYS A 55 -14.12 -4.99 -1.70
C LYS A 55 -12.89 -5.89 -1.60
N ARG A 56 -12.93 -6.87 -0.69
CA ARG A 56 -11.89 -7.88 -0.46
C ARG A 56 -11.29 -8.47 -1.73
N SER A 57 -12.11 -8.85 -2.71
CA SER A 57 -11.65 -9.44 -3.97
C SER A 57 -10.82 -8.45 -4.81
N GLY A 58 -11.20 -7.17 -4.84
CA GLY A 58 -10.44 -6.16 -5.58
C GLY A 58 -9.12 -5.81 -4.88
N ALA A 59 -9.11 -5.74 -3.54
CA ALA A 59 -7.89 -5.60 -2.76
C ALA A 59 -6.90 -6.77 -3.01
N PHE A 60 -7.40 -8.00 -2.98
CA PHE A 60 -6.59 -9.20 -3.25
C PHE A 60 -6.06 -9.23 -4.69
N ASN A 61 -6.90 -8.90 -5.67
CA ASN A 61 -6.48 -8.84 -7.08
C ASN A 61 -5.43 -7.76 -7.32
N GLU A 62 -5.51 -6.63 -6.63
CA GLU A 62 -4.50 -5.58 -6.76
C GLU A 62 -3.17 -5.98 -6.12
N ALA A 63 -3.20 -6.62 -4.94
CA ALA A 63 -2.01 -7.19 -4.33
C ALA A 63 -1.32 -8.23 -5.24
N LYS A 64 -2.11 -9.05 -5.94
CA LYS A 64 -1.59 -9.98 -6.95
C LYS A 64 -0.93 -9.26 -8.13
N ARG A 65 -1.58 -8.25 -8.72
CA ARG A 65 -1.00 -7.45 -9.82
C ARG A 65 0.32 -6.81 -9.41
N ALA A 66 0.38 -6.22 -8.22
CA ALA A 66 1.59 -5.60 -7.69
C ALA A 66 2.72 -6.61 -7.47
N SER A 67 2.39 -7.87 -7.17
CA SER A 67 3.36 -8.95 -7.03
C SER A 67 3.74 -9.65 -8.34
N GLY A 68 3.23 -9.18 -9.49
CA GLY A 68 3.41 -9.86 -10.77
C GLY A 68 2.71 -11.23 -10.86
N ILE A 69 1.70 -11.47 -10.04
CA ILE A 69 0.90 -12.70 -10.03
C ILE A 69 -0.34 -12.48 -10.91
N PRO A 70 -0.58 -13.31 -11.95
CA PRO A 70 -1.80 -13.23 -12.74
C PRO A 70 -3.05 -13.35 -11.86
N VAL A 71 -4.04 -12.47 -12.03
CA VAL A 71 -5.24 -12.44 -11.17
C VAL A 71 -6.04 -13.75 -11.18
N ASN A 72 -5.92 -14.55 -12.23
CA ASN A 72 -6.50 -15.89 -12.36
C ASN A 72 -5.64 -17.02 -11.76
N GLU A 73 -4.36 -16.78 -11.45
CA GLU A 73 -3.50 -17.79 -10.81
C GLU A 73 -4.09 -18.20 -9.45
N GLN A 74 -4.14 -19.51 -9.19
CA GLN A 74 -4.58 -20.04 -7.91
C GLN A 74 -3.38 -20.18 -6.97
N PRO A 75 -3.56 -19.97 -5.65
CA PRO A 75 -2.51 -20.26 -4.70
C PRO A 75 -2.15 -21.75 -4.75
N THR A 76 -0.86 -22.05 -4.70
CA THR A 76 -0.33 -23.42 -4.60
C THR A 76 -0.56 -24.00 -3.21
N LYS A 77 -0.63 -23.13 -2.19
CA LYS A 77 -0.89 -23.50 -0.80
C LYS A 77 -1.52 -22.32 -0.07
N VAL A 78 -2.37 -22.61 0.91
CA VAL A 78 -2.90 -21.61 1.86
C VAL A 78 -2.60 -22.07 3.27
N THR A 79 -1.99 -21.21 4.08
CA THR A 79 -1.68 -21.48 5.49
C THR A 79 -2.27 -20.40 6.39
N PRO A 80 -2.45 -20.65 7.69
CA PRO A 80 -2.67 -19.57 8.65
C PRO A 80 -1.56 -18.52 8.53
N ALA A 81 -1.91 -17.23 8.67
CA ALA A 81 -0.91 -16.17 8.78
C ALA A 81 -0.23 -16.27 10.15
N VAL A 82 1.06 -15.95 10.20
CA VAL A 82 1.85 -15.94 11.43
C VAL A 82 2.61 -14.64 11.61
N ASP A 83 2.83 -14.22 12.85
CA ASP A 83 3.69 -13.09 13.17
C ASP A 83 5.18 -13.42 12.97
N LYS A 84 6.07 -12.45 13.22
CA LYS A 84 7.54 -12.65 13.10
C LYS A 84 8.12 -13.71 14.06
N ARG A 85 7.37 -14.10 15.09
CA ARG A 85 7.75 -15.10 16.09
C ARG A 85 7.10 -16.47 15.81
N GLY A 86 6.32 -16.58 14.73
CA GLY A 86 5.63 -17.81 14.32
C GLY A 86 4.26 -18.02 14.98
N ASN A 87 3.75 -17.07 15.76
CA ASN A 87 2.43 -17.20 16.38
C ASN A 87 1.32 -16.97 15.35
N PRO A 88 0.25 -17.77 15.34
CA PRO A 88 -0.89 -17.53 14.46
C PRO A 88 -1.51 -16.15 14.69
N ILE A 89 -1.82 -15.45 13.61
CA ILE A 89 -2.59 -14.21 13.60
C ILE A 89 -3.86 -14.39 12.76
N PRO A 90 -4.94 -13.64 13.04
CA PRO A 90 -6.15 -13.72 12.23
C PRO A 90 -5.86 -13.39 10.75
N GLY A 91 -6.05 -14.39 9.89
CA GLY A 91 -5.84 -14.27 8.45
C GLY A 91 -5.13 -15.48 7.85
N ARG A 92 -4.60 -15.32 6.64
CA ARG A 92 -4.04 -16.41 5.83
C ARG A 92 -2.88 -15.95 4.97
N ASP A 93 -1.93 -16.84 4.74
CA ASP A 93 -0.89 -16.69 3.72
C ASP A 93 -1.27 -17.48 2.49
N TYR A 94 -1.37 -16.79 1.36
CA TYR A 94 -1.61 -17.35 0.04
C TYR A 94 -0.28 -17.49 -0.68
N HIS A 95 0.20 -18.73 -0.78
CA HIS A 95 1.46 -19.05 -1.46
C HIS A 95 1.19 -19.26 -2.94
N PHE A 96 2.02 -18.67 -3.78
CA PHE A 96 1.95 -18.76 -5.24
C PHE A 96 3.25 -19.35 -5.80
N LYS A 97 3.33 -19.46 -7.13
CA LYS A 97 4.56 -19.92 -7.79
C LYS A 97 5.73 -18.97 -7.50
N ASP A 98 6.94 -19.51 -7.61
CA ASP A 98 8.22 -18.80 -7.37
C ASP A 98 8.35 -18.21 -5.95
N GLY A 99 7.70 -18.83 -4.96
CA GLY A 99 7.80 -18.42 -3.55
C GLY A 99 7.12 -17.10 -3.21
N LYS A 100 6.26 -16.56 -4.09
CA LYS A 100 5.51 -15.33 -3.83
C LYS A 100 4.41 -15.60 -2.80
N ILE A 101 4.24 -14.70 -1.85
CA ILE A 101 3.22 -14.82 -0.79
C ILE A 101 2.42 -13.52 -0.72
N ILE A 102 1.10 -13.64 -0.79
CA ILE A 102 0.17 -12.57 -0.41
C ILE A 102 -0.34 -12.90 0.99
N ARG A 103 -0.17 -11.99 1.94
CA ARG A 103 -0.61 -12.19 3.33
C ARG A 103 -1.91 -11.45 3.58
N GLU A 104 -2.86 -12.10 4.22
CA GLU A 104 -4.09 -11.49 4.72
C GLU A 104 -3.98 -11.30 6.23
N HIS A 105 -4.23 -10.07 6.69
CA HIS A 105 -4.47 -9.75 8.10
C HIS A 105 -5.95 -9.43 8.27
N SER A 106 -6.77 -10.46 8.41
CA SER A 106 -8.23 -10.29 8.48
C SER A 106 -8.72 -9.71 9.81
N GLY A 107 -7.87 -9.73 10.85
CA GLY A 107 -8.14 -9.08 12.13
C GLY A 107 -7.72 -7.61 12.18
N GLY A 108 -7.00 -7.12 11.17
CA GLY A 108 -6.37 -5.81 11.20
C GLY A 108 -5.32 -5.68 12.30
N HIS A 109 -5.02 -4.43 12.66
CA HIS A 109 -4.10 -4.06 13.74
C HIS A 109 -4.69 -2.92 14.58
N THR A 110 -4.61 -3.07 15.90
CA THR A 110 -4.99 -2.05 16.88
C THR A 110 -3.79 -1.74 17.76
N TYR A 111 -3.44 -0.46 17.87
CA TYR A 111 -2.33 0.08 18.64
C TYR A 111 -2.89 1.05 19.69
N PRO A 112 -3.05 0.61 20.96
CA PRO A 112 -3.60 1.45 22.02
C PRO A 112 -2.82 2.74 22.25
N ASP A 113 -1.49 2.68 22.11
CA ASP A 113 -0.58 3.81 22.36
C ASP A 113 -0.43 4.75 21.14
N ASP A 114 -0.86 4.31 19.95
CA ASP A 114 -0.87 5.14 18.74
C ASP A 114 -2.05 4.75 17.82
N PRO A 115 -3.29 5.17 18.17
CA PRO A 115 -4.48 4.81 17.40
C PRO A 115 -4.46 5.29 15.94
N SER A 116 -3.59 6.23 15.57
CA SER A 116 -3.43 6.69 14.19
C SER A 116 -2.90 5.58 13.26
N GLN A 117 -2.25 4.56 13.84
CA GLN A 117 -1.74 3.40 13.11
C GLN A 117 -2.78 2.30 12.94
N ASN A 118 -3.93 2.40 13.60
CA ASN A 118 -4.98 1.39 13.51
C ASN A 118 -5.38 1.14 12.06
N ARG A 119 -5.52 -0.14 11.70
CA ARG A 119 -5.87 -0.56 10.35
C ARG A 119 -6.82 -1.73 10.42
N GLY A 120 -7.88 -1.69 9.63
CA GLY A 120 -8.80 -2.81 9.49
C GLY A 120 -8.17 -3.96 8.71
N SER A 121 -9.04 -4.85 8.24
CA SER A 121 -8.67 -5.97 7.38
C SER A 121 -7.94 -5.51 6.13
N HIS A 122 -6.83 -6.16 5.81
CA HIS A 122 -6.04 -5.83 4.63
C HIS A 122 -5.21 -7.00 4.12
N PHE A 123 -4.76 -6.90 2.87
CA PHE A 123 -3.71 -7.76 2.32
C PHE A 123 -2.38 -7.04 2.27
N ASN A 124 -1.31 -7.82 2.28
CA ASN A 124 0.04 -7.40 1.94
C ASN A 124 0.56 -8.16 0.72
N ASP A 125 1.20 -7.42 -0.19
CA ASP A 125 1.89 -8.00 -1.35
C ASP A 125 3.34 -8.39 -1.02
N VAL A 126 4.08 -8.89 -2.02
CA VAL A 126 5.50 -9.27 -1.86
C VAL A 126 6.44 -8.10 -1.55
N HIS A 127 5.98 -6.86 -1.73
CA HIS A 127 6.74 -5.63 -1.46
C HIS A 127 6.38 -5.01 -0.11
N GLY A 128 5.36 -5.53 0.58
CA GLY A 128 4.85 -4.99 1.84
C GLY A 128 3.85 -3.84 1.67
N ASN A 129 3.34 -3.60 0.45
CA ASN A 129 2.22 -2.69 0.22
C ASN A 129 0.97 -3.19 0.96
N HIS A 130 0.02 -2.32 1.23
CA HIS A 130 -1.18 -2.65 1.99
C HIS A 130 -2.46 -2.35 1.20
N TYR A 131 -3.42 -3.28 1.23
CA TYR A 131 -4.66 -3.24 0.46
C TYR A 131 -5.86 -3.50 1.39
N ASP A 132 -6.55 -2.45 1.83
CA ASP A 132 -7.67 -2.50 2.77
C ASP A 132 -8.94 -3.06 2.14
N TYR A 133 -9.81 -3.69 2.92
CA TYR A 133 -11.12 -4.16 2.45
C TYR A 133 -12.19 -4.32 3.54
#